data_AF-A0AAW4H4Q2-F1
#
_entry.id   AF-A0AAW4H4Q2-F1
#
_cell.length_a   1.000
_cell.length_b   1.000
_cell.length_c   1.000
_cell.angle_alpha   90.00
_cell.angle_beta   90.00
_cell.angle_gamma   90.00
#
_symmetry.space_group_name_H-M   'P 1'
#
loop_
_entity.id
_entity.type
_entity.pdbx_description
1 polymer ?
#
loop_
_entity_poly.entity_id
_entity_poly.type
_entity_poly.pdbx_seq_one_letter_code
_entity_poly.pdbx_strand_id
1 'polypeptide(L)'
;MSLWDKPRSKWWLGVPLGGVLAFVSGAIAITGFHWGMTFTNSNAFCFGCHIGMDTIVEEYQESVHFKNAKGLIAATCSDCHVPRELLPKLKLKIMATADIFHKLSGDITLDNFETEHRPRLFEKVTNEFVANKSQQCRYCHRVELMDFTAQDRTVARRHQTMEEREKSCIDCHAGIAHKLPQQSE
;
A
#
# COMPACT_ATOMS: atom_id res chain seq x y z
N MET A 1 -1.43 24.59 43.40
CA MET A 1 -1.61 23.13 43.23
C MET A 1 -0.90 22.74 41.96
N SER A 2 0.12 21.88 42.07
CA SER A 2 0.83 21.34 40.92
C SER A 2 -0.01 20.27 40.25
N LEU A 3 0.05 20.17 38.92
CA LEU A 3 -0.64 19.12 38.16
C LEU A 3 -0.12 17.72 38.52
N TRP A 4 1.07 17.61 39.10
CA TRP A 4 1.72 16.35 39.47
C TRP A 4 1.56 15.99 40.96
N ASP A 5 0.84 16.80 41.73
CA ASP A 5 0.59 16.52 43.14
C ASP A 5 -0.26 15.26 43.30
N LYS A 6 0.10 14.40 44.26
CA LYS A 6 -0.68 13.20 44.60
C LYS A 6 -2.09 13.62 45.07
N PRO A 7 -3.17 13.12 44.45
CA PRO A 7 -4.52 13.48 44.86
C PRO A 7 -4.80 13.05 46.31
N ARG A 8 -5.47 13.92 47.07
CA ARG A 8 -5.92 13.60 48.43
C ARG A 8 -7.13 12.66 48.45
N SER A 9 -7.86 12.56 47.35
CA SER A 9 -9.01 11.68 47.18
C SER A 9 -8.57 10.24 46.88
N LYS A 10 -9.06 9.27 47.65
CA LYS A 10 -8.78 7.84 47.45
C LYS A 10 -9.29 7.30 46.11
N TRP A 11 -10.31 7.95 45.52
CA TRP A 11 -10.93 7.56 44.25
C TRP A 11 -10.01 7.70 43.03
N TRP A 12 -8.99 8.56 43.12
CA TRP A 12 -8.04 8.77 42.03
C TRP A 12 -6.89 7.76 42.04
N LEU A 13 -6.89 6.79 42.97
CA LEU A 13 -5.88 5.74 43.11
C LEU A 13 -4.42 6.27 43.13
N GLY A 14 -4.22 7.53 43.51
CA GLY A 14 -2.90 8.19 43.52
C GLY A 14 -2.43 8.74 42.18
N VAL A 15 -3.20 8.66 41.09
CA VAL A 15 -2.85 9.22 39.78
C VAL A 15 -3.05 10.75 39.79
N PRO A 16 -2.01 11.57 39.55
CA PRO A 16 -2.15 13.01 39.54
C PRO A 16 -2.95 13.50 38.31
N LEU A 17 -3.54 14.70 38.39
CA LEU A 17 -4.31 15.28 37.28
C LEU A 17 -3.49 15.38 35.99
N GLY A 18 -2.21 15.73 36.09
CA GLY A 18 -1.27 15.74 34.97
C GLY A 18 -1.07 14.36 34.33
N GLY A 19 -1.11 13.28 35.12
CA GLY A 19 -1.06 11.92 34.61
C GLY A 19 -2.31 11.54 33.79
N VAL A 20 -3.49 11.95 34.27
CA VAL A 20 -4.74 11.77 33.52
C VAL A 20 -4.72 12.56 32.22
N LEU A 21 -4.30 13.83 32.27
CA LEU A 21 -4.20 14.68 31.07
C LEU A 21 -3.20 14.12 30.05
N ALA A 22 -2.02 13.67 30.52
CA ALA A 22 -1.02 13.04 29.66
C ALA A 22 -1.57 11.78 28.99
N PHE A 23 -2.25 10.91 29.74
CA PHE A 23 -2.88 9.71 29.20
C PHE A 23 -3.94 10.03 28.13
N VAL A 24 -4.85 10.97 28.43
CA VAL A 24 -5.89 11.40 27.48
C VAL A 24 -5.27 11.99 26.21
N SER A 25 -4.26 12.86 26.35
CA SER A 25 -3.56 13.42 25.18
C SER A 25 -2.86 12.35 24.34
N GLY A 26 -2.23 11.36 25.00
CA GLY A 26 -1.59 10.23 24.32
C GLY A 26 -2.60 9.36 23.57
N ALA A 27 -3.75 9.07 24.20
CA ALA A 27 -4.83 8.32 23.56
C ALA A 27 -5.38 9.05 22.33
N ILE A 28 -5.61 10.36 22.42
CA ILE A 28 -6.04 11.19 21.29
C ILE A 28 -4.99 11.16 20.17
N ALA A 29 -3.70 11.35 20.51
CA ALA A 29 -2.63 11.35 19.52
C ALA A 29 -2.49 10.01 18.79
N ILE A 30 -2.50 8.89 19.51
CA ILE A 30 -2.42 7.54 18.93
C ILE A 30 -3.64 7.26 18.06
N THR A 31 -4.84 7.62 18.54
CA THR A 31 -6.08 7.42 17.79
C THR A 31 -6.08 8.23 16.50
N GLY A 32 -5.70 9.51 16.58
CA GLY A 32 -5.58 10.39 15.41
C GLY A 32 -4.54 9.89 14.41
N PHE A 33 -3.38 9.44 14.89
CA PHE A 33 -2.34 8.84 14.04
C PHE A 33 -2.84 7.58 13.32
N HIS A 34 -3.46 6.65 14.06
CA HIS A 34 -4.00 5.42 13.47
C HIS A 34 -5.11 5.69 12.46
N TRP A 35 -6.00 6.65 12.76
CA TRP A 35 -7.04 7.08 11.83
C TRP A 35 -6.43 7.67 10.56
N GLY A 36 -5.47 8.59 10.67
CA GLY A 36 -4.81 9.19 9.52
C GLY A 36 -4.07 8.16 8.66
N MET A 37 -3.41 7.19 9.30
CA MET A 37 -2.76 6.06 8.64
C MET A 37 -3.76 5.21 7.84
N THR A 38 -4.93 4.93 8.43
CA THR A 38 -5.98 4.13 7.79
C THR A 38 -6.63 4.88 6.64
N PHE A 39 -6.96 6.16 6.84
CA PHE A 39 -7.56 7.01 5.82
C PHE A 39 -6.67 7.15 4.59
N THR A 40 -5.38 7.44 4.80
CA THR A 40 -4.38 7.58 3.71
C THR A 40 -3.96 6.25 3.07
N ASN A 41 -4.55 5.13 3.47
CA ASN A 41 -4.43 3.82 2.82
C ASN A 41 -5.71 3.40 2.10
N SER A 42 -6.77 4.21 2.19
CA SER A 42 -8.06 3.89 1.55
C SER A 42 -8.02 4.16 0.04
N ASN A 43 -8.78 3.38 -0.72
CA ASN A 43 -8.97 3.65 -2.15
C ASN A 43 -9.55 5.05 -2.38
N ALA A 44 -10.46 5.53 -1.51
CA ALA A 44 -11.02 6.87 -1.64
C ALA A 44 -9.95 7.97 -1.61
N PHE A 45 -8.95 7.82 -0.73
CA PHE A 45 -7.81 8.74 -0.70
C PHE A 45 -6.97 8.66 -1.98
N CYS A 46 -6.60 7.45 -2.41
CA CYS A 46 -5.82 7.25 -3.64
C CYS A 46 -6.54 7.80 -4.88
N PHE A 47 -7.84 7.52 -5.00
CA PHE A 47 -8.68 7.96 -6.12
C PHE A 47 -8.77 9.48 -6.21
N GLY A 48 -8.80 10.18 -5.07
CA GLY A 48 -8.79 11.64 -5.04
C GLY A 48 -7.56 12.26 -5.70
N CYS A 49 -6.44 11.54 -5.77
CA CYS A 49 -5.23 12.01 -6.45
C CYS A 49 -5.13 11.47 -7.88
N HIS A 50 -5.41 10.19 -8.11
CA HIS A 50 -5.13 9.52 -9.39
C HIS A 50 -6.21 9.73 -10.46
N ILE A 51 -7.49 9.93 -10.08
CA ILE A 51 -8.54 10.18 -11.07
C ILE A 51 -8.27 11.50 -11.82
N GLY A 52 -8.26 11.41 -13.16
CA GLY A 52 -8.08 12.53 -14.08
C GLY A 52 -6.64 13.01 -14.25
N MET A 53 -5.70 12.49 -13.46
CA MET A 53 -4.26 12.75 -13.61
C MET A 53 -3.58 11.65 -14.42
N ASP A 54 -4.07 10.42 -14.28
CA ASP A 54 -3.60 9.24 -14.97
C ASP A 54 -4.79 8.30 -15.24
N THR A 55 -4.51 7.06 -15.66
CA THR A 55 -5.48 6.01 -16.00
C THR A 55 -5.45 4.83 -15.02
N ILE A 56 -4.71 4.95 -13.91
CA ILE A 56 -4.36 3.83 -13.02
C ILE A 56 -5.58 3.35 -12.24
N VAL A 57 -6.52 4.24 -11.91
CA VAL A 57 -7.75 3.89 -11.19
C VAL A 57 -8.68 3.07 -12.07
N GLU A 58 -8.89 3.50 -13.31
CA GLU A 58 -9.72 2.82 -14.29
C GLU A 58 -9.15 1.43 -14.59
N GLU A 59 -7.83 1.33 -14.79
CA GLU A 59 -7.15 0.05 -15.01
C GLU A 59 -7.28 -0.90 -13.81
N TYR A 60 -7.11 -0.38 -12.59
CA TYR A 60 -7.31 -1.19 -11.38
C TYR A 60 -8.75 -1.69 -11.27
N GLN A 61 -9.74 -0.85 -11.59
CA GLN A 61 -11.16 -1.24 -11.56
C GLN A 61 -11.51 -2.35 -12.56
N GLU A 62 -10.79 -2.43 -13.68
CA GLU A 62 -10.92 -3.52 -14.65
C GLU A 62 -10.15 -4.79 -14.26
N SER A 63 -9.28 -4.71 -13.24
CA SER A 63 -8.44 -5.82 -12.81
C SER A 63 -9.16 -6.86 -11.94
N VAL A 64 -8.61 -8.08 -11.92
CA VAL A 64 -9.06 -9.18 -11.06
C VAL A 64 -8.95 -8.87 -9.56
N HIS A 65 -8.15 -7.86 -9.18
CA HIS A 65 -7.97 -7.45 -7.79
C HIS A 65 -9.06 -6.47 -7.31
N PHE A 66 -9.71 -5.74 -8.22
CA PHE A 66 -10.88 -4.91 -7.87
C PHE A 66 -12.19 -5.68 -7.89
N LYS A 67 -12.41 -6.55 -8.88
CA LYS A 67 -13.63 -7.36 -8.97
C LYS A 67 -13.28 -8.82 -9.25
N ASN A 68 -13.21 -9.61 -8.18
CA ASN A 68 -13.00 -11.05 -8.33
C ASN A 68 -14.26 -11.74 -8.89
N ALA A 69 -14.16 -13.05 -9.18
CA ALA A 69 -15.27 -13.85 -9.72
C ALA A 69 -16.55 -13.87 -8.84
N LYS A 70 -16.46 -13.45 -7.57
CA LYS A 70 -17.59 -13.32 -6.64
C LYS A 70 -18.14 -11.88 -6.56
N GLY A 71 -17.61 -10.96 -7.37
CA GLY A 71 -17.99 -9.55 -7.39
C GLY A 71 -17.47 -8.73 -6.21
N LEU A 72 -16.49 -9.25 -5.46
CA LEU A 72 -15.90 -8.57 -4.29
C LEU A 72 -14.55 -7.92 -4.63
N ILE A 73 -14.23 -6.84 -3.92
CA ILE A 73 -12.88 -6.24 -3.91
C ILE A 73 -11.92 -7.21 -3.24
N ALA A 74 -10.95 -7.71 -4.01
CA ALA A 74 -10.02 -8.75 -3.57
C ALA A 74 -8.78 -8.15 -2.89
N ALA A 75 -8.29 -7.01 -3.38
CA ALA A 75 -7.18 -6.25 -2.80
C ALA A 75 -7.36 -4.76 -3.11
N THR A 76 -7.04 -3.90 -2.15
CA THR A 76 -7.07 -2.43 -2.30
C THR A 76 -5.75 -1.89 -2.85
N CYS A 77 -5.71 -0.59 -3.21
CA CYS A 77 -4.47 0.06 -3.66
C CYS A 77 -3.34 -0.12 -2.64
N SER A 78 -3.65 0.03 -1.34
CA SER A 78 -2.65 -0.07 -0.28
C SER A 78 -2.23 -1.50 0.03
N ASP A 79 -3.04 -2.51 -0.26
CA ASP A 79 -2.63 -3.92 -0.09
C ASP A 79 -1.43 -4.28 -0.97
N CYS A 80 -1.33 -3.65 -2.14
CA CYS A 80 -0.22 -3.84 -3.08
C CYS A 80 0.88 -2.78 -2.92
N HIS A 81 0.53 -1.50 -2.77
CA HIS A 81 1.51 -0.41 -2.80
C HIS A 81 2.03 0.03 -1.43
N VAL A 82 1.42 -0.41 -0.33
CA VAL A 82 1.82 -0.02 1.04
C VAL A 82 2.26 -1.24 1.85
N PRO A 83 3.51 -1.30 2.34
CA PRO A 83 3.95 -2.37 3.25
C PRO A 83 3.07 -2.45 4.50
N ARG A 84 2.90 -3.66 5.07
CA ARG A 84 2.09 -3.83 6.29
C ARG A 84 2.87 -3.46 7.55
N GLU A 85 4.18 -3.66 7.52
CA GLU A 85 5.15 -3.43 8.58
C GLU A 85 5.32 -1.93 8.85
N LEU A 86 5.48 -1.57 10.13
CA LEU A 86 5.47 -0.16 10.56
C LEU A 86 6.58 0.68 9.91
N LEU A 87 7.85 0.25 10.02
CA LEU A 87 8.97 1.07 9.54
C LEU A 87 8.98 1.25 8.01
N PRO A 88 8.81 0.17 7.19
CA PRO A 88 8.70 0.34 5.74
C PRO A 88 7.49 1.17 5.32
N LYS A 89 6.34 1.01 6.00
CA LYS A 89 5.13 1.84 5.77
C LYS A 89 5.40 3.31 6.03
N LEU A 90 6.05 3.64 7.15
CA LEU A 90 6.42 5.01 7.48
C LEU A 90 7.37 5.61 6.45
N LYS A 91 8.41 4.86 6.04
CA LYS A 91 9.34 5.28 4.99
C LYS A 91 8.60 5.58 3.68
N LEU A 92 7.73 4.69 3.23
CA LEU A 92 6.92 4.90 2.03
C LEU A 92 6.06 6.15 2.16
N LYS A 93 5.36 6.34 3.29
CA LYS A 93 4.49 7.51 3.50
C LYS A 93 5.24 8.84 3.52
N ILE A 94 6.49 8.85 3.99
CA ILE A 94 7.38 10.01 3.88
C ILE A 94 7.77 10.24 2.42
N MET A 95 8.10 9.19 1.66
CA MET A 95 8.47 9.34 0.25
C MET A 95 7.29 9.77 -0.63
N ALA A 96 6.09 9.26 -0.34
CA ALA A 96 4.85 9.57 -1.05
C ALA A 96 4.39 11.03 -0.85
N THR A 97 5.02 11.83 0.01
CA THR A 97 4.76 13.27 0.04
C THR A 97 5.16 13.94 -1.28
N ALA A 98 6.08 13.35 -2.04
CA ALA A 98 6.40 13.80 -3.39
C ALA A 98 5.20 13.69 -4.33
N ASP A 99 4.39 12.64 -4.21
CA ASP A 99 3.21 12.44 -5.06
C ASP A 99 2.15 13.53 -4.81
N ILE A 100 2.02 13.99 -3.56
CA ILE A 100 1.17 15.12 -3.20
C ILE A 100 1.68 16.40 -3.87
N PHE A 101 2.99 16.62 -3.86
CA PHE A 101 3.59 17.78 -4.52
C PHE A 101 3.31 17.75 -6.02
N HIS A 102 3.55 16.62 -6.69
CA HIS A 102 3.28 16.45 -8.12
C HIS A 102 1.80 16.68 -8.48
N LYS A 103 0.88 16.16 -7.66
CA LYS A 103 -0.56 16.42 -7.83
C LYS A 103 -0.90 17.91 -7.74
N LEU A 104 -0.26 18.64 -6.82
CA LEU A 104 -0.51 20.07 -6.62
C LEU A 104 0.17 20.95 -7.68
N SER A 105 1.35 20.56 -8.18
CA SER A 105 2.01 21.26 -9.29
C SER A 105 1.33 21.03 -10.63
N GLY A 106 0.63 19.91 -10.80
CA GLY A 106 -0.03 19.57 -12.06
C GLY A 106 0.95 19.25 -13.19
N ASP A 107 2.15 18.78 -12.84
CA ASP A 107 3.20 18.40 -13.79
C ASP A 107 2.96 17.01 -14.40
N ILE A 108 2.19 16.16 -13.73
CA ILE A 108 1.64 14.92 -14.30
C ILE A 108 0.19 15.21 -14.72
N THR A 109 -0.11 14.97 -16.00
CA THR A 109 -1.44 15.10 -16.59
C THR A 109 -1.75 13.88 -17.45
N LEU A 110 -3.03 13.68 -17.79
CA LEU A 110 -3.42 12.57 -18.63
C LEU A 110 -2.69 12.56 -19.99
N ASP A 111 -2.41 13.74 -20.54
CA ASP A 111 -1.78 13.92 -21.85
C ASP A 111 -0.30 13.50 -21.87
N ASN A 112 0.42 13.73 -20.77
CA ASN A 112 1.85 13.38 -20.67
C ASN A 112 2.11 12.09 -19.89
N PHE A 113 1.11 11.54 -19.18
CA PHE A 113 1.28 10.39 -18.31
C PHE A 113 1.82 9.17 -19.08
N GLU A 114 1.20 8.83 -20.21
CA GLU A 114 1.53 7.62 -20.96
C GLU A 114 2.96 7.64 -21.53
N THR A 115 3.39 8.78 -22.06
CA THR A 115 4.66 8.91 -22.79
C THR A 115 5.82 9.32 -21.88
N GLU A 116 5.59 10.22 -20.93
CA GLU A 116 6.67 10.83 -20.13
C GLU A 116 6.83 10.19 -18.74
N HIS A 117 5.76 9.61 -18.20
CA HIS A 117 5.74 9.19 -16.79
C HIS A 117 5.58 7.69 -16.59
N ARG A 118 4.69 7.02 -17.33
CA ARG A 118 4.39 5.60 -17.16
C ARG A 118 5.65 4.73 -17.26
N PRO A 119 6.55 4.86 -18.25
CA PRO A 119 7.73 3.99 -18.35
C PRO A 119 8.61 4.06 -17.10
N ARG A 120 8.94 5.28 -16.65
CA ARG A 120 9.79 5.51 -15.48
C ARG A 120 9.13 5.06 -14.17
N LEU A 121 7.85 5.36 -13.99
CA LEU A 121 7.10 4.98 -12.80
C LEU A 121 6.91 3.46 -12.72
N PHE A 122 6.60 2.83 -13.86
CA PHE A 122 6.48 1.39 -13.97
C PHE A 122 7.81 0.70 -13.65
N GLU A 123 8.93 1.16 -14.21
CA GLU A 123 10.26 0.62 -13.90
C GLU A 123 10.57 0.74 -12.40
N LYS A 124 10.35 1.91 -11.81
CA LYS A 124 10.59 2.16 -10.39
C LYS A 124 9.81 1.17 -9.51
N VAL A 125 8.50 1.07 -9.72
CA VAL A 125 7.64 0.19 -8.91
C VAL A 125 8.00 -1.28 -9.16
N THR A 126 8.24 -1.68 -10.40
CA THR A 126 8.67 -3.03 -10.76
C THR A 126 9.96 -3.40 -10.02
N ASN A 127 10.96 -2.52 -10.04
CA ASN A 127 12.23 -2.74 -9.33
C ASN A 127 12.04 -2.87 -7.82
N GLU A 128 11.15 -2.07 -7.22
CA GLU A 128 10.81 -2.19 -5.80
C GLU A 128 10.19 -3.56 -5.47
N PHE A 129 9.26 -4.05 -6.30
CA PHE A 129 8.67 -5.38 -6.17
C PHE A 129 9.66 -6.51 -6.48
N VAL A 130 10.61 -6.36 -7.40
CA VAL A 130 11.67 -7.36 -7.59
C VAL A 130 12.58 -7.40 -6.35
N ALA A 131 13.03 -6.24 -5.89
CA ALA A 131 13.98 -6.12 -4.79
C ALA A 131 13.42 -6.67 -3.47
N ASN A 132 12.13 -6.44 -3.19
CA ASN A 132 11.45 -7.01 -2.02
C ASN A 132 10.83 -8.41 -2.28
N LYS A 133 11.15 -8.99 -3.43
CA LYS A 133 10.62 -10.27 -3.94
C LYS A 133 9.10 -10.31 -4.12
N SER A 134 8.36 -9.21 -4.17
CA SER A 134 6.88 -9.15 -4.19
C SER A 134 6.27 -9.54 -2.84
N GLN A 135 6.83 -9.03 -1.75
CA GLN A 135 6.34 -9.28 -0.39
C GLN A 135 4.83 -8.98 -0.25
N GLN A 136 4.36 -7.91 -0.89
CA GLN A 136 2.96 -7.49 -0.85
C GLN A 136 2.04 -8.50 -1.52
N CYS A 137 2.46 -9.08 -2.66
CA CYS A 137 1.72 -10.17 -3.29
C CYS A 137 1.61 -11.38 -2.34
N ARG A 138 2.70 -11.71 -1.63
CA ARG A 138 2.75 -12.87 -0.72
C ARG A 138 1.93 -12.71 0.56
N TYR A 139 1.46 -11.51 0.90
CA TYR A 139 0.49 -11.36 2.00
C TYR A 139 -0.82 -12.11 1.76
N CYS A 140 -1.19 -12.30 0.49
CA CYS A 140 -2.38 -13.05 0.08
C CYS A 140 -2.02 -14.29 -0.75
N HIS A 141 -1.00 -14.22 -1.61
CA HIS A 141 -0.53 -15.30 -2.48
C HIS A 141 0.68 -16.02 -1.91
N ARG A 142 0.47 -16.80 -0.86
CA ARG A 142 1.50 -17.67 -0.28
C ARG A 142 1.73 -18.87 -1.17
N VAL A 143 2.95 -19.02 -1.70
CA VAL A 143 3.31 -20.08 -2.66
C VAL A 143 3.07 -21.46 -2.07
N GLU A 144 3.40 -21.62 -0.79
CA GLU A 144 3.20 -22.85 -0.01
C GLU A 144 1.73 -23.23 0.21
N LEU A 145 0.80 -22.28 0.01
CA LEU A 145 -0.65 -22.51 0.13
C LEU A 145 -1.33 -22.61 -1.24
N MET A 146 -0.60 -22.52 -2.34
CA MET A 146 -1.16 -22.65 -3.67
C MET A 146 -1.54 -24.10 -3.97
N ASP A 147 -2.74 -24.30 -4.52
CA ASP A 147 -3.10 -25.59 -5.10
C ASP A 147 -2.43 -25.75 -6.46
N PHE A 148 -1.34 -26.52 -6.51
CA PHE A 148 -0.61 -26.80 -7.74
C PHE A 148 -1.34 -27.78 -8.66
N THR A 149 -2.33 -28.52 -8.17
CA THR A 149 -3.12 -29.46 -8.97
C THR A 149 -4.17 -28.75 -9.83
N ALA A 150 -4.60 -27.57 -9.39
CA ALA A 150 -5.49 -26.68 -10.13
C ALA A 150 -4.79 -25.82 -11.20
N GLN A 151 -3.47 -25.99 -11.40
CA GLN A 151 -2.66 -25.21 -12.32
C GLN A 151 -2.17 -26.06 -13.49
N ASP A 152 -1.91 -25.43 -14.63
CA ASP A 152 -1.16 -26.07 -15.71
C ASP A 152 0.20 -26.56 -15.22
N ARG A 153 0.63 -27.75 -15.67
CA ARG A 153 1.87 -28.42 -15.22
C ARG A 153 3.11 -27.50 -15.27
N THR A 154 3.22 -26.68 -16.31
CA THR A 154 4.34 -25.74 -16.49
C THR A 154 4.26 -24.58 -15.50
N VAL A 155 3.06 -24.08 -15.21
CA VAL A 155 2.82 -22.98 -14.26
C VAL A 155 3.10 -23.46 -12.84
N ALA A 156 2.56 -24.62 -12.45
CA ALA A 156 2.83 -25.25 -11.17
C ALA A 156 4.33 -25.41 -10.94
N ARG A 157 5.07 -25.93 -11.94
CA ARG A 157 6.52 -26.09 -11.83
C ARG A 157 7.25 -24.76 -11.67
N ARG A 158 6.80 -23.69 -12.34
CA ARG A 158 7.39 -22.34 -12.20
C ARG A 158 7.15 -21.77 -10.81
N HIS A 159 5.96 -21.90 -10.25
CA HIS A 159 5.68 -21.46 -8.89
C HIS A 159 6.49 -22.25 -7.85
N GLN A 160 6.56 -23.58 -7.99
CA GLN A 160 7.34 -24.43 -7.08
C GLN A 160 8.84 -24.14 -7.09
N THR A 161 9.40 -23.75 -8.24
CA THR A 161 10.83 -23.46 -8.41
C THR A 161 11.14 -21.96 -8.37
N MET A 162 10.17 -21.12 -7.98
CA MET A 162 10.31 -19.67 -8.03
C MET A 162 11.44 -19.16 -7.11
N GLU A 163 11.51 -19.70 -5.89
CA GLU A 163 12.53 -19.33 -4.91
C GLU A 163 13.94 -19.77 -5.35
N GLU A 164 14.09 -21.02 -5.83
CA GLU A 164 15.35 -21.55 -6.37
C GLU A 164 15.87 -20.73 -7.56
N ARG A 165 14.96 -20.13 -8.34
CA ARG A 165 15.27 -19.29 -9.51
C ARG A 165 15.39 -17.80 -9.17
N GLU A 166 15.30 -17.46 -7.89
CA GLU A 166 15.33 -16.10 -7.35
C GLU A 166 14.27 -15.16 -7.95
N LYS A 167 13.15 -15.71 -8.44
CA LYS A 167 12.10 -14.95 -9.12
C LYS A 167 11.13 -14.29 -8.15
N SER A 168 10.65 -13.12 -8.57
CA SER A 168 9.58 -12.33 -7.95
C SER A 168 8.26 -12.58 -8.68
N CYS A 169 7.11 -12.32 -8.02
CA CYS A 169 5.80 -12.53 -8.64
C CYS A 169 5.64 -11.69 -9.92
N ILE A 170 6.11 -10.44 -9.88
CA ILE A 170 6.00 -9.52 -11.01
C ILE A 170 6.93 -9.87 -12.18
N ASP A 171 7.93 -10.76 -12.00
CA ASP A 171 8.80 -11.18 -13.11
C ASP A 171 8.02 -11.91 -14.21
N CYS A 172 6.86 -12.47 -13.87
CA CYS A 172 5.95 -13.13 -14.81
C CYS A 172 4.57 -12.47 -14.83
N HIS A 173 4.11 -11.90 -13.71
CA HIS A 173 2.80 -11.25 -13.59
C HIS A 173 2.90 -9.71 -13.66
N ALA A 174 3.86 -9.19 -14.42
CA ALA A 174 3.91 -7.77 -14.74
C ALA A 174 2.61 -7.34 -15.42
N GLY A 175 2.12 -6.15 -15.06
CA GLY A 175 0.89 -5.61 -15.62
C GLY A 175 -0.42 -6.22 -15.09
N ILE A 176 -0.40 -6.86 -13.92
CA ILE A 176 -1.55 -7.56 -13.33
C ILE A 176 -2.75 -6.66 -13.00
N ALA A 177 -2.51 -5.38 -12.70
CA ALA A 177 -3.54 -4.41 -12.35
C ALA A 177 -3.49 -3.12 -13.19
N HIS A 178 -2.35 -2.84 -13.82
CA HIS A 178 -2.09 -1.65 -14.62
C HIS A 178 -1.40 -2.05 -15.90
N LYS A 179 -1.66 -1.33 -16.99
CA LYS A 179 -1.06 -1.65 -18.29
C LYS A 179 0.46 -1.51 -18.24
N LEU A 180 1.13 -2.41 -18.95
CA LEU A 180 2.56 -2.24 -19.23
C LEU A 180 2.77 -0.95 -20.04
N PRO A 181 3.91 -0.27 -19.88
CA PRO A 181 4.29 0.82 -20.77
C PRO A 181 4.28 0.34 -22.21
N GLN A 182 3.88 1.21 -23.14
CA GLN A 182 4.09 0.94 -24.55
C GLN A 182 5.60 0.78 -24.78
N GLN A 183 6.01 -0.32 -25.42
CA GLN A 183 7.39 -0.47 -25.84
C GLN A 183 7.63 0.57 -26.92
N SER A 184 8.70 1.36 -26.81
CA SER A 184 9.18 2.15 -27.93
C SER A 184 9.47 1.18 -29.07
N GLU A 185 8.80 1.35 -30.22
CA GLU A 185 9.13 0.64 -31.47
C GLU A 185 10.62 0.74 -31.82
#